data_AF-A0A424K9J6-F1
#
_entry.id   AF-A0A424K9J6-F1
#
_cell.length_a   1.000
_cell.length_b   1.000
_cell.length_c   1.000
_cell.angle_alpha   90.00
_cell.angle_beta   90.00
_cell.angle_gamma   90.00
#
_symmetry.space_group_name_H-M   'P 1'
#
loop_
_entity.id
_entity.type
_entity.pdbx_description
1 polymer ?
#
loop_
_entity_poly.entity_id
_entity_poly.type
_entity_poly.pdbx_seq_one_letter_code
_entity_poly.pdbx_strand_id
1 'polypeptide(L)'
;MTPFVVLIALAGATVSLLGFVNSSWILGLLVVVLIIDIGVLVFAKTRLVCYRCGSVYGNLPIARYHRGWDQSIAERISNEDDPKDASNRLERQNSESRS
;
A
#
# COMPACT_ATOMS: atom_id res chain seq x y z
N MET A 1 -1.09 -3.18 -1.29
CA MET A 1 -1.45 -3.79 -2.59
C MET A 1 -2.23 -2.77 -3.40
N THR A 2 -1.67 -2.28 -4.51
CA THR A 2 -2.33 -1.25 -5.32
C THR A 2 -3.49 -1.87 -6.11
N PRO A 3 -4.72 -1.31 -6.05
CA PRO A 3 -5.89 -1.86 -6.76
C PRO A 3 -5.66 -2.01 -8.26
N PHE A 4 -4.74 -1.22 -8.82
CA PHE A 4 -4.26 -1.31 -10.19
C PHE A 4 -3.68 -2.69 -10.54
N VAL A 5 -2.86 -3.28 -9.66
CA VAL A 5 -2.24 -4.60 -9.88
C VAL A 5 -3.29 -5.70 -9.95
N VAL A 6 -4.35 -5.58 -9.15
CA VAL A 6 -5.47 -6.53 -9.16
C VAL A 6 -6.25 -6.46 -10.48
N LEU A 7 -6.49 -5.25 -10.99
CA LEU A 7 -7.19 -5.06 -12.27
C LEU A 7 -6.38 -5.60 -13.46
N ILE A 8 -5.07 -5.37 -13.48
CA ILE A 8 -4.18 -5.90 -14.53
C ILE A 8 -4.14 -7.42 -14.49
N ALA A 9 -3.95 -8.01 -13.30
CA ALA A 9 -3.91 -9.46 -13.14
C ALA A 9 -5.22 -10.12 -13.62
N LEU A 10 -6.36 -9.51 -13.29
CA LEU A 10 -7.66 -9.97 -13.74
C LEU A 10 -7.80 -9.88 -15.27
N ALA A 11 -7.43 -8.74 -15.87
CA ALA A 11 -7.49 -8.54 -17.32
C ALA A 11 -6.54 -9.47 -18.08
N GLY A 12 -5.31 -9.69 -17.58
CA GLY A 12 -4.37 -10.63 -18.16
C GLY A 12 -4.84 -12.09 -18.05
N ALA A 13 -5.46 -12.44 -16.92
CA ALA A 13 -6.03 -13.77 -16.70
C ALA A 13 -7.21 -14.05 -17.65
N THR A 14 -8.12 -13.09 -17.83
CA THR A 14 -9.25 -13.26 -18.76
C THR A 14 -8.77 -13.40 -20.19
N VAL A 15 -7.83 -12.55 -20.64
CA VAL A 15 -7.26 -12.63 -22.00
C VAL A 15 -6.55 -13.96 -22.24
N SER A 16 -5.77 -14.45 -21.27
CA SER A 16 -5.12 -15.76 -21.35
C SER A 16 -6.13 -16.91 -21.40
N LEU A 17 -7.17 -16.84 -20.57
CA LEU A 17 -8.23 -17.85 -20.47
C LEU A 17 -9.10 -17.91 -21.74
N LEU A 18 -9.36 -16.75 -22.36
CA LEU A 18 -10.14 -16.63 -23.60
C LEU A 18 -9.34 -17.06 -24.85
N GLY A 19 -8.06 -17.44 -24.71
CA GLY A 19 -7.31 -18.06 -25.80
C GLY A 19 -7.08 -17.16 -27.01
N PHE A 20 -7.12 -15.83 -26.82
CA PHE A 20 -6.97 -14.85 -27.89
C PHE A 20 -5.50 -14.67 -28.37
N VAL A 21 -4.72 -15.75 -28.33
CA VAL A 21 -3.28 -15.79 -28.63
C VAL A 21 -2.96 -15.61 -30.13
N ASN A 22 -3.87 -15.97 -31.03
CA ASN A 22 -3.63 -15.95 -32.48
C ASN A 22 -4.03 -14.63 -33.17
N SER A 23 -4.42 -13.62 -32.40
CA SER A 23 -4.85 -12.34 -32.93
C SER A 23 -3.79 -11.29 -32.62
N SER A 24 -3.10 -10.82 -33.67
CA SER A 24 -2.12 -9.73 -33.58
C SER A 24 -2.71 -8.47 -32.93
N TRP A 25 -4.05 -8.32 -32.99
CA TRP A 25 -4.79 -7.24 -32.35
C TRP A 25 -4.79 -7.34 -30.82
N ILE A 26 -4.99 -8.55 -30.25
CA ILE A 26 -4.97 -8.74 -28.79
C ILE A 26 -3.56 -8.57 -28.24
N LEU A 27 -2.55 -9.06 -28.97
CA LEU A 27 -1.15 -8.80 -28.64
C LEU A 27 -0.87 -7.29 -28.58
N GLY A 28 -1.38 -6.52 -29.55
CA GLY A 28 -1.30 -5.06 -29.55
C GLY A 28 -1.93 -4.43 -28.29
N LEU A 29 -3.15 -4.86 -27.93
CA LEU A 29 -3.83 -4.35 -26.73
C LEU A 29 -3.08 -4.69 -25.44
N LEU A 30 -2.55 -5.91 -25.30
CA LEU A 30 -1.75 -6.32 -24.15
C LEU A 30 -0.49 -5.47 -24.00
N VAL A 31 0.21 -5.19 -25.11
CA VAL A 31 1.40 -4.33 -25.11
C VAL A 31 1.04 -2.90 -24.69
N VAL A 32 -0.08 -2.36 -25.17
CA VAL A 32 -0.56 -1.03 -24.76
C VAL A 32 -0.85 -0.99 -23.25
N VAL A 33 -1.54 -2.00 -22.72
CA VAL A 33 -1.82 -2.10 -21.27
C VAL A 33 -0.51 -2.17 -20.47
N LEU A 34 0.44 -3.00 -20.90
CA LEU A 34 1.76 -3.11 -20.26
C LEU A 34 2.51 -1.76 -20.24
N ILE A 35 2.47 -1.02 -21.35
CA ILE A 35 3.09 0.31 -21.42
C ILE A 35 2.40 1.27 -20.45
N ILE A 36 1.07 1.23 -20.35
CA ILE A 36 0.31 2.04 -19.40
C ILE A 36 0.71 1.67 -17.96
N ASP A 37 0.88 0.39 -17.64
CA ASP A 37 1.26 -0.07 -16.31
C ASP A 37 2.66 0.39 -15.92
N ILE A 38 3.63 0.26 -16.85
CA ILE A 38 4.98 0.80 -16.66
C ILE A 38 4.92 2.32 -16.48
N GLY A 39 4.11 3.00 -17.29
CA GLY A 39 3.86 4.43 -17.16
C GLY A 39 3.36 4.78 -15.76
N VAL A 40 2.30 4.13 -15.29
CA VAL A 40 1.75 4.35 -13.94
C VAL A 40 2.80 4.07 -12.87
N LEU A 41 3.61 3.02 -12.99
CA LEU A 41 4.68 2.71 -12.02
C LEU A 41 5.77 3.78 -11.99
N VAL A 42 6.16 4.31 -13.16
CA VAL A 42 7.18 5.37 -13.25
C VAL A 42 6.63 6.73 -12.81
N PHE A 43 5.36 7.02 -13.09
CA PHE A 43 4.70 8.28 -12.73
C PHE A 43 4.10 8.27 -11.32
N ALA A 44 3.92 7.11 -10.69
CA ALA A 44 3.48 6.97 -9.30
C ALA A 44 4.59 7.48 -8.37
N LYS A 45 4.62 8.81 -8.19
CA LYS A 45 5.49 9.48 -7.23
C LYS A 45 5.29 8.87 -5.85
N THR A 46 6.40 8.49 -5.21
CA THR A 46 6.47 8.05 -3.83
C THR A 46 5.86 9.14 -2.94
N ARG A 47 4.74 8.83 -2.28
CA ARG A 47 4.09 9.74 -1.32
C ARG A 47 4.44 9.33 0.10
N LEU A 48 4.75 10.31 0.94
CA LEU A 48 4.94 10.10 2.37
C LEU A 48 3.56 10.06 3.03
N VAL A 49 3.28 9.02 3.80
CA VAL A 49 2.04 8.91 4.59
C VAL A 49 2.40 8.96 6.07
N CYS A 50 1.73 9.81 6.83
CA CYS A 50 1.87 9.81 8.28
C CYS A 50 1.13 8.60 8.87
N TYR A 51 1.83 7.74 9.61
CA TYR A 51 1.22 6.55 10.24
C TYR A 51 0.16 6.88 11.29
N ARG A 52 0.26 8.06 11.92
CA ARG A 52 -0.62 8.47 13.02
C ARG A 52 -1.95 9.01 12.53
N CYS A 53 -1.92 10.05 11.68
CA CYS A 53 -3.12 10.74 11.23
C CYS A 53 -3.55 10.39 9.80
N GLY A 54 -2.77 9.56 9.09
CA GLY A 54 -3.07 9.15 7.71
C GLY A 54 -2.89 10.25 6.66
N SER A 55 -2.32 11.40 7.02
CA SER A 55 -2.08 12.49 6.07
C SER A 55 -1.07 12.09 5.00
N VAL A 56 -1.36 12.44 3.74
CA VAL A 56 -0.54 12.09 2.57
C VAL A 56 0.18 13.34 2.05
N TYR A 57 1.50 13.28 1.99
CA TYR A 57 2.38 14.34 1.52
C TYR A 57 3.08 13.93 0.23
N GLY A 58 2.80 14.66 -0.86
CA GLY A 58 3.33 14.34 -2.20
C GLY A 58 4.47 15.22 -2.70
N ASN A 59 4.82 16.29 -1.98
CA ASN A 59 5.75 17.33 -2.46
C ASN A 59 6.85 17.68 -1.45
N LEU A 60 7.06 16.82 -0.44
CA LEU A 60 8.13 17.00 0.53
C LEU A 60 9.38 16.24 0.07
N PRO A 61 10.58 16.84 0.20
CA PRO A 61 11.83 16.13 -0.06
C PRO A 61 11.95 14.95 0.90
N ILE A 62 11.98 13.73 0.35
CA ILE A 62 12.15 12.51 1.12
C ILE A 62 13.59 12.47 1.63
N ALA A 63 13.78 12.71 2.92
CA ALA A 63 15.08 12.61 3.54
C ALA A 63 15.59 11.16 3.55
N ARG A 64 16.90 10.98 3.39
CA ARG A 64 17.55 9.66 3.18
C ARG A 64 17.40 8.68 4.36
N TYR A 65 16.98 9.16 5.53
CA TYR A 65 16.71 8.35 6.71
C TYR A 65 15.27 7.80 6.77
N HIS A 66 14.37 8.23 5.89
CA HIS A 66 13.04 7.62 5.80
C HIS A 66 13.16 6.25 5.12
N ARG A 67 12.79 5.21 5.88
CA ARG A 67 12.67 3.85 5.37
C ARG A 67 11.40 3.71 4.55
N GLY A 68 11.38 2.69 3.68
CA GLY A 68 10.18 2.30 2.94
C GLY A 68 9.01 2.01 3.86
N TRP A 69 7.81 2.02 3.29
CA TRP A 69 6.58 1.76 4.03
C TRP A 69 6.61 0.36 4.69
N ASP A 70 6.24 0.29 5.97
CA ASP A 70 6.19 -0.93 6.76
C ASP A 70 4.80 -1.05 7.41
N GLN A 71 4.05 -2.07 6.96
CA GLN A 71 2.69 -2.34 7.45
C GLN A 71 2.66 -2.63 8.96
N SER A 72 3.67 -3.34 9.47
CA SER A 72 3.72 -3.74 10.88
C SER A 72 3.89 -2.54 11.80
N ILE A 73 4.62 -1.52 11.33
CA ILE A 73 4.79 -0.26 12.06
C ILE A 73 3.51 0.57 11.99
N ALA A 74 2.84 0.62 10.84
CA ALA A 74 1.56 1.31 10.68
C ALA A 74 0.52 0.80 11.69
N GLU A 75 0.40 -0.52 11.80
CA GLU A 75 -0.60 -1.18 12.63
C GLU A 75 -0.30 -1.06 14.14
N ARG A 76 0.99 -1.02 14.52
CA ARG A 76 1.36 -0.69 15.91
C ARG A 76 0.98 0.74 16.28
N ILE A 77 1.30 1.71 15.44
CA ILE A 77 1.05 3.12 15.73
C ILE A 77 -0.45 3.40 15.82
N SER A 78 -1.27 2.79 14.96
CA SER A 78 -2.72 2.94 15.03
C SER A 78 -3.33 2.35 16.31
N ASN A 79 -2.75 1.26 16.84
CA ASN A 79 -3.22 0.65 18.09
C ASN A 79 -2.74 1.42 19.33
N GLU A 80 -1.54 2.01 19.29
CA GLU A 80 -0.99 2.79 20.40
C GLU A 80 -1.82 4.06 20.70
N ASP A 81 -2.49 4.63 19.68
CA ASP A 81 -3.42 5.75 19.84
C ASP A 81 -4.87 5.30 20.15
N ASP A 82 -5.17 4.00 20.31
CA ASP A 82 -6.48 3.52 20.76
C ASP A 82 -6.67 3.84 22.26
N PRO A 83 -7.70 4.63 22.64
CA PRO A 83 -8.00 4.94 24.03
C PRO A 83 -8.11 3.70 24.95
N LYS A 84 -8.47 2.54 24.39
CA LYS A 84 -8.57 1.28 25.14
C LYS A 84 -7.20 0.73 25.56
N ASP A 85 -6.18 0.89 24.72
CA ASP A 85 -4.82 0.42 25.02
C ASP A 85 -4.15 1.33 26.08
N ALA A 86 -4.44 2.63 26.03
CA ALA A 86 -4.02 3.58 27.07
C ALA A 86 -4.64 3.24 28.44
N SER A 87 -5.93 2.87 28.48
CA SER A 87 -6.61 2.45 29.72
C SER A 87 -6.01 1.16 30.30
N ASN A 88 -5.80 0.13 29.46
CA ASN A 88 -5.21 -1.14 29.88
C ASN A 88 -3.78 -0.98 30.42
N ARG A 89 -2.98 -0.08 29.83
CA ARG A 89 -1.61 0.22 30.29
C ARG A 89 -1.62 0.84 31.70
N LEU A 90 -2.56 1.76 31.95
CA LEU A 90 -2.71 2.41 33.25
C LEU A 90 -3.18 1.42 34.33
N GLU A 91 -4.10 0.52 34.00
CA GLU A 91 -4.55 -0.53 34.92
C GLU A 91 -3.42 -1.48 35.33
N ARG A 92 -2.55 -1.89 34.38
CA ARG A 92 -1.36 -2.69 34.70
C ARG A 92 -0.41 -1.97 35.65
N GLN A 93 -0.07 -0.71 35.36
CA GLN A 93 0.82 0.08 36.22
C GLN A 93 0.26 0.26 37.64
N ASN A 94 -1.07 0.46 37.76
CA ASN A 94 -1.72 0.56 39.06
C ASN A 94 -1.65 -0.76 39.83
N SER A 95 -1.81 -1.90 39.15
CA SER A 95 -1.70 -3.22 39.77
C SER A 95 -0.29 -3.57 40.25
N GLU A 96 0.74 -3.15 39.51
CA GLU A 96 2.15 -3.34 39.90
C GLU A 96 2.55 -2.46 41.09
N SER A 97 2.01 -1.24 41.22
CA SER A 97 2.32 -0.39 42.38
C SER A 97 1.64 -0.83 43.69
N ARG A 98 0.64 -1.71 43.58
CA ARG A 98 -0.14 -2.23 44.71
C ARG A 98 0.39 -3.55 45.27
N SER A 99 1.37 -4.17 44.60
CA SER A 99 2.08 -5.36 45.07
C SER A 99 3.39 -4.96 45.75
#